data_AF-A0A533U9L4-F1
#
_entry.id   AF-A0A533U9L4-F1
#
_cell.length_a   1.000
_cell.length_b   1.000
_cell.length_c   1.000
_cell.angle_alpha   90.00
_cell.angle_beta   90.00
_cell.angle_gamma   90.00
#
_symmetry.space_group_name_H-M   'P 1'
#
loop_
_entity.id
_entity.type
_entity.pdbx_description
1 polymer ?
#
loop_
_entity_poly.entity_id
_entity_poly.type
_entity_poly.pdbx_seq_one_letter_code
_entity_poly.pdbx_strand_id
1 'polypeptide(L)'
;MPEESKEWINIDYTNTHQYKTIESWKEAARKVELVLEYPHDFPHSEINQLKRLKKFDSIVKPEKGPIRKVIDSISRQQIKTFGKDGKPIKKDCLFYNGYYYGFKWTGEEIKAEFSEGYYKKPKMKFQYDDNNTPNDPETGKPIGKHKVQGVTFEHYIELPANNAKERRKFIEDLIAKCPGTFIEVLAGGNHLYYRTPAKDNSHYGTRQTGYSWDQFCDSDLKTLEELQKIRGRPQGTGLYKDKDGNLRDKDGNLVIAK
;
A
#
# COMPACT_ATOMS: atom_id res chain seq x y z
N MET A 1 25.96 17.20 -35.08
CA MET A 1 25.45 17.16 -33.69
C MET A 1 24.63 15.88 -33.58
N PRO A 2 25.00 14.91 -32.74
CA PRO A 2 24.17 13.73 -32.55
C PRO A 2 22.96 14.13 -31.72
N GLU A 3 21.77 13.79 -32.21
CA GLU A 3 20.49 13.93 -31.53
C GLU A 3 20.54 13.22 -30.17
N GLU A 4 20.22 13.96 -29.11
CA GLU A 4 19.94 13.38 -27.80
C GLU A 4 18.76 12.41 -27.96
N SER A 5 19.05 11.12 -27.80
CA SER A 5 18.04 10.09 -27.73
C SER A 5 17.09 10.40 -26.57
N LYS A 6 15.88 10.88 -26.89
CA LYS A 6 14.77 10.98 -25.93
C LYS A 6 14.55 9.60 -25.31
N GLU A 7 14.97 9.41 -24.07
CA GLU A 7 14.51 8.29 -23.25
C GLU A 7 12.99 8.42 -23.13
N TRP A 8 12.28 7.50 -23.78
CA TRP A 8 10.84 7.35 -23.64
C TRP A 8 10.57 7.06 -22.17
N ILE A 9 9.87 7.96 -21.48
CA ILE A 9 9.47 7.77 -20.08
C ILE A 9 8.38 6.69 -20.06
N ASN A 10 8.80 5.43 -20.12
CA ASN A 10 7.94 4.30 -19.78
C ASN A 10 7.62 4.44 -18.29
N ILE A 11 6.34 4.37 -17.93
CA ILE A 11 5.94 4.35 -16.53
C ILE A 11 6.61 3.16 -15.84
N ASP A 12 7.36 3.40 -14.77
CA ASP A 12 7.93 2.33 -13.96
C ASP A 12 6.82 1.63 -13.14
N TYR A 13 6.40 0.46 -13.61
CA TYR A 13 5.41 -0.35 -12.90
C TYR A 13 5.98 -1.18 -11.78
N THR A 14 7.31 -1.29 -11.63
CA THR A 14 7.94 -2.26 -10.73
C THR A 14 7.61 -2.01 -9.26
N ASN A 15 7.25 -0.78 -8.94
CA ASN A 15 6.80 -0.37 -7.61
C ASN A 15 5.28 -0.54 -7.40
N THR A 16 4.49 -0.76 -8.44
CA THR A 16 3.04 -0.90 -8.28
C THR A 16 2.65 -2.16 -7.54
N HIS A 17 1.57 -2.07 -6.77
CA HIS A 17 0.90 -3.16 -6.07
C HIS A 17 0.68 -4.36 -7.00
N GLN A 18 0.17 -4.09 -8.20
CA GLN A 18 -0.21 -5.09 -9.18
C GLN A 18 1.00 -5.87 -9.67
N TYR A 19 2.07 -5.16 -10.05
CA TYR A 19 3.30 -5.78 -10.53
C TYR A 19 3.96 -6.63 -9.44
N LYS A 20 4.18 -6.04 -8.25
CA LYS A 20 4.81 -6.77 -7.12
C LYS A 20 3.99 -7.97 -6.66
N THR A 21 2.66 -7.88 -6.71
CA THR A 21 1.77 -9.00 -6.40
C THR A 21 1.93 -10.14 -7.41
N ILE A 22 1.92 -9.85 -8.71
CA ILE A 22 2.11 -10.86 -9.76
C ILE A 22 3.49 -11.52 -9.66
N GLU A 23 4.55 -10.72 -9.44
CA GLU A 23 5.90 -11.26 -9.25
C GLU A 23 5.99 -12.12 -7.98
N SER A 24 5.35 -11.71 -6.89
CA SER A 24 5.29 -12.53 -5.68
C SER A 24 4.56 -13.86 -5.90
N TRP A 25 3.54 -13.90 -6.76
CA TRP A 25 2.87 -15.14 -7.14
C TRP A 25 3.79 -16.08 -7.91
N LYS A 26 4.49 -15.55 -8.92
CA LYS A 26 5.47 -16.31 -9.71
C LYS A 26 6.59 -16.86 -8.84
N GLU A 27 7.13 -16.04 -7.95
CA GLU A 27 8.20 -16.46 -7.04
C GLU A 27 7.73 -17.56 -6.08
N ALA A 28 6.56 -17.38 -5.47
CA ALA A 28 6.00 -18.37 -4.55
C ALA A 28 5.70 -19.70 -5.25
N ALA A 29 5.18 -19.66 -6.48
CA ALA A 29 4.90 -20.86 -7.28
C ALA A 29 6.19 -21.59 -7.65
N ARG A 30 7.22 -20.85 -8.09
CA ARG A 30 8.55 -21.41 -8.40
C ARG A 30 9.17 -22.13 -7.20
N LYS A 31 9.05 -21.57 -5.99
CA LYS A 31 9.59 -22.16 -4.76
C LYS A 31 8.98 -23.52 -4.40
N VAL A 32 7.75 -23.77 -4.83
CA VAL A 32 7.02 -25.01 -4.54
C VAL A 32 6.81 -25.86 -5.81
N GLU A 33 7.54 -25.53 -6.87
CA GLU A 33 7.48 -26.19 -8.18
C GLU A 33 6.05 -26.28 -8.76
N LEU A 34 5.20 -25.31 -8.40
CA LEU A 34 3.84 -25.20 -8.94
C LEU A 34 3.91 -24.52 -10.31
N VAL A 35 3.40 -25.21 -11.33
CA VAL A 35 3.21 -24.62 -12.66
C VAL A 35 1.93 -23.78 -12.63
N LEU A 36 2.05 -22.49 -12.92
CA LEU A 36 0.92 -21.58 -13.10
C LEU A 36 0.56 -21.56 -14.59
N GLU A 37 -0.38 -22.40 -15.00
CA GLU A 37 -0.70 -22.62 -16.42
C GLU A 37 -1.83 -21.71 -16.90
N TYR A 38 -2.80 -21.42 -16.02
CA TYR A 38 -4.03 -20.75 -16.39
C TYR A 38 -4.13 -19.36 -15.78
N PRO A 39 -4.87 -18.43 -16.41
CA PRO A 39 -5.11 -17.10 -15.86
C PRO A 39 -5.73 -17.11 -14.44
N HIS A 40 -6.47 -18.17 -14.07
CA HIS A 40 -7.06 -18.34 -12.73
C HIS A 40 -6.09 -18.79 -11.65
N ASP A 41 -4.90 -19.21 -12.02
CA ASP A 41 -3.83 -19.49 -11.05
C ASP A 41 -3.19 -18.20 -10.52
N PHE A 42 -3.48 -17.07 -11.19
CA PHE A 42 -2.97 -15.76 -10.87
C PHE A 42 -4.03 -14.85 -10.21
N PRO A 43 -3.60 -13.79 -9.51
CA PRO A 43 -4.49 -12.80 -8.94
C PRO A 43 -5.12 -11.95 -10.07
N HIS A 44 -6.32 -12.35 -10.50
CA HIS A 44 -7.05 -11.79 -11.66
C HIS A 44 -7.22 -10.28 -11.61
N SER A 45 -7.58 -9.73 -10.44
CA SER A 45 -7.79 -8.28 -10.27
C SER A 45 -6.51 -7.51 -10.60
N GLU A 46 -5.39 -7.96 -10.05
CA GLU A 46 -4.08 -7.32 -10.24
C GLU A 46 -3.56 -7.49 -11.67
N ILE A 47 -3.79 -8.64 -12.31
CA ILE A 47 -3.50 -8.80 -13.75
C ILE A 47 -4.28 -7.79 -14.59
N ASN A 48 -5.59 -7.66 -14.36
CA ASN A 48 -6.44 -6.79 -15.15
C ASN A 48 -6.06 -5.32 -14.94
N GLN A 49 -5.73 -4.91 -13.72
CA GLN A 49 -5.24 -3.57 -13.44
C GLN A 49 -3.88 -3.31 -14.09
N LEU A 50 -2.93 -4.25 -14.03
CA LEU A 50 -1.64 -4.10 -14.74
C LEU A 50 -1.83 -4.01 -16.26
N LYS A 51 -2.75 -4.78 -16.83
CA LYS A 51 -3.11 -4.68 -18.27
C LYS A 51 -3.68 -3.30 -18.61
N ARG A 52 -4.55 -2.74 -17.76
CA ARG A 52 -5.09 -1.37 -17.95
C ARG A 52 -3.99 -0.32 -17.90
N LEU A 53 -3.04 -0.47 -16.97
CA LEU A 53 -1.92 0.45 -16.81
C LEU A 53 -0.95 0.37 -18.01
N LYS A 54 -0.64 -0.84 -18.50
CA LYS A 54 0.12 -1.03 -19.74
C LYS A 54 -0.60 -0.47 -20.96
N LYS A 55 -1.93 -0.62 -21.03
CA LYS A 55 -2.73 -0.03 -22.09
C LYS A 55 -2.65 1.50 -22.05
N PHE A 56 -2.76 2.10 -20.87
CA PHE A 56 -2.59 3.53 -20.69
C PHE A 56 -1.25 4.03 -21.24
N ASP A 57 -0.15 3.40 -20.85
CA ASP A 57 1.20 3.76 -21.30
C ASP A 57 1.37 3.62 -22.82
N SER A 58 0.75 2.61 -23.43
CA SER A 58 0.79 2.43 -24.89
C SER A 58 0.05 3.51 -25.68
N ILE A 59 -0.95 4.18 -25.07
CA ILE A 59 -1.82 5.15 -25.76
C ILE A 59 -1.48 6.60 -25.44
N VAL A 60 -0.80 6.88 -24.33
CA VAL A 60 -0.35 8.23 -24.00
C VAL A 60 0.74 8.69 -24.96
N LYS A 61 0.78 9.99 -25.18
CA LYS A 61 1.66 10.67 -26.12
C LYS A 61 2.43 11.76 -25.38
N PRO A 62 3.67 11.49 -24.97
CA PRO A 62 4.51 12.46 -24.26
C PRO A 62 4.65 13.80 -24.99
N GLU A 63 4.60 13.77 -26.33
CA GLU A 63 4.60 14.95 -27.20
C GLU A 63 3.39 15.87 -27.04
N LYS A 64 2.27 15.38 -26.48
CA LYS A 64 1.09 16.20 -26.15
C LYS A 64 1.16 16.77 -24.74
N GLY A 65 1.98 16.19 -23.87
CA GLY A 65 2.21 16.63 -22.51
C GLY A 65 2.89 15.54 -21.68
N PRO A 66 3.66 15.91 -20.65
CA PRO A 66 4.35 14.94 -19.81
C PRO A 66 3.35 14.06 -19.05
N ILE A 67 3.70 12.79 -18.86
CA ILE A 67 2.96 11.90 -17.96
C ILE A 67 3.18 12.39 -16.52
N ARG A 68 2.09 12.56 -15.77
CA ARG A 68 2.12 13.03 -14.38
C ARG A 68 1.65 11.93 -13.45
N LYS A 69 2.44 11.61 -12.42
CA LYS A 69 2.01 10.75 -11.31
C LYS A 69 1.45 11.64 -10.20
N VAL A 70 0.18 11.47 -9.88
CA VAL A 70 -0.52 12.26 -8.85
C VAL A 70 -1.02 11.31 -7.77
N ILE A 71 -0.66 11.58 -6.52
CA ILE A 71 -1.13 10.84 -5.35
C ILE A 71 -2.49 11.41 -4.93
N ASP A 72 -3.50 10.55 -4.82
CA ASP A 72 -4.85 10.93 -4.39
C ASP A 72 -5.08 10.69 -2.90
N SER A 73 -4.31 9.79 -2.30
CA SER A 73 -4.52 9.33 -0.94
C SER A 73 -3.25 8.73 -0.36
N ILE A 74 -3.02 8.99 0.92
CA ILE A 74 -1.89 8.46 1.67
C ILE A 74 -2.38 7.81 2.96
N SER A 75 -1.93 6.59 3.21
CA SER A 75 -2.29 5.78 4.38
C SER A 75 -1.07 5.41 5.19
N ARG A 76 -1.10 5.68 6.49
CA ARG A 76 -0.18 5.09 7.47
C ARG A 76 -0.83 3.89 8.14
N GLN A 77 -0.07 2.82 8.31
CA GLN A 77 -0.54 1.60 8.95
C GLN A 77 0.58 0.98 9.79
N GLN A 78 0.24 0.58 11.02
CA GLN A 78 1.17 -0.22 11.81
C GLN A 78 1.14 -1.68 11.32
N ILE A 79 2.29 -2.17 10.89
CA ILE A 79 2.48 -3.52 10.39
C ILE A 79 3.22 -4.35 11.43
N LYS A 80 2.68 -5.53 11.74
CA LYS A 80 3.33 -6.48 12.63
C LYS A 80 4.10 -7.49 11.79
N THR A 81 5.39 -7.55 12.04
CA THR A 81 6.30 -8.57 11.48
C THR A 81 6.94 -9.34 12.63
N PHE A 82 7.63 -10.43 12.33
CA PHE A 82 8.37 -11.22 13.32
C PHE A 82 9.85 -11.20 12.96
N GLY A 83 10.70 -10.87 13.93
CA GLY A 83 12.15 -10.93 13.80
C GLY A 83 12.65 -12.37 13.66
N LYS A 84 13.93 -12.54 13.34
CA LYS A 84 14.58 -13.86 13.25
C LYS A 84 14.54 -14.64 14.57
N ASP A 85 14.45 -13.93 15.68
CA ASP A 85 14.30 -14.46 17.04
C ASP A 85 12.84 -14.77 17.42
N GLY A 86 11.90 -14.65 16.48
CA GLY A 86 10.47 -14.85 16.70
C GLY A 86 9.78 -13.72 17.46
N LYS A 87 10.48 -12.63 17.81
CA LYS A 87 9.88 -11.50 18.52
C LYS A 87 9.08 -10.61 17.57
N PRO A 88 7.92 -10.08 18.01
CA PRO A 88 7.13 -9.19 17.18
C PRO A 88 7.82 -7.84 17.02
N ILE A 89 8.00 -7.40 15.77
CA ILE A 89 8.48 -6.08 15.40
C ILE A 89 7.32 -5.29 14.82
N LYS A 90 7.06 -4.12 15.40
CA LYS A 90 6.06 -3.17 14.90
C LYS A 90 6.74 -2.15 14.00
N LYS A 91 6.20 -1.98 12.80
CA LYS A 91 6.70 -1.02 11.81
C LYS A 91 5.60 -0.02 11.47
N ASP A 92 5.97 1.25 11.32
CA ASP A 92 5.12 2.27 10.74
C ASP A 92 5.34 2.23 9.23
N CYS A 93 4.32 1.85 8.48
CA CYS A 93 4.42 1.73 7.03
C CYS A 93 3.49 2.71 6.34
N LEU A 94 3.95 3.21 5.20
CA LEU A 94 3.19 4.06 4.31
C LEU A 94 2.73 3.25 3.11
N PHE A 95 1.52 3.52 2.65
CA PHE A 95 1.10 3.20 1.30
C PHE A 95 0.20 4.30 0.76
N TYR A 96 0.10 4.39 -0.56
CA TYR A 96 -0.61 5.47 -1.21
C TYR A 96 -1.21 5.00 -2.53
N ASN A 97 -2.28 5.67 -2.93
CA ASN A 97 -2.94 5.44 -4.21
C ASN A 97 -2.93 6.73 -5.01
N GLY A 98 -3.26 6.62 -6.29
CA GLY A 98 -3.33 7.76 -7.16
C GLY A 98 -3.56 7.37 -8.59
N TYR A 99 -3.27 8.32 -9.47
CA TYR A 99 -3.42 8.14 -10.90
C TYR A 99 -2.19 8.66 -11.64
N TYR A 100 -1.82 7.94 -12.69
CA TYR A 100 -1.05 8.51 -13.78
C TYR A 100 -2.01 9.27 -14.70
N TYR A 101 -1.64 10.50 -15.06
CA TYR A 101 -2.34 11.35 -16.02
C TYR A 101 -1.48 11.53 -17.25
N GLY A 102 -2.10 11.56 -18.43
CA GLY A 102 -1.41 11.78 -19.70
C GLY A 102 -2.41 12.05 -20.82
N PHE A 103 -1.90 12.42 -21.99
CA PHE A 103 -2.74 12.83 -23.12
C PHE A 103 -2.65 11.82 -24.27
N LYS A 104 -3.78 11.55 -24.93
CA LYS A 104 -3.80 10.80 -26.20
C LYS A 104 -3.42 11.70 -27.37
N TRP A 105 -3.24 11.10 -28.55
CA TRP A 105 -3.06 11.84 -29.82
C TRP A 105 -4.12 12.91 -30.09
N THR A 106 -5.36 12.69 -29.65
CA THR A 106 -6.49 13.62 -29.78
C THR A 106 -6.41 14.83 -28.85
N GLY A 107 -5.44 14.88 -27.94
CA GLY A 107 -5.36 15.88 -26.88
C GLY A 107 -6.30 15.62 -25.69
N GLU A 108 -7.03 14.51 -25.69
CA GLU A 108 -7.86 14.09 -24.55
C GLU A 108 -6.96 13.63 -23.39
N GLU A 109 -7.17 14.20 -22.20
CA GLU A 109 -6.53 13.72 -20.97
C GLU A 109 -7.19 12.42 -20.52
N ILE A 110 -6.36 11.43 -20.20
CA ILE A 110 -6.76 10.16 -19.65
C ILE A 110 -5.99 9.87 -18.37
N LYS A 111 -6.51 8.93 -17.59
CA LYS A 111 -5.88 8.50 -16.34
C LYS A 111 -5.89 7.00 -16.14
N ALA A 112 -4.91 6.49 -15.40
CA ALA A 112 -4.84 5.11 -14.95
C ALA A 112 -4.44 5.04 -13.47
N GLU A 113 -5.17 4.23 -12.71
CA GLU A 113 -4.95 4.06 -11.27
C GLU A 113 -3.63 3.34 -10.97
N PHE A 114 -3.02 3.70 -9.84
CA PHE A 114 -1.93 2.97 -9.24
C PHE A 114 -2.07 2.91 -7.72
N SER A 115 -1.42 1.90 -7.13
CA SER A 115 -1.23 1.77 -5.68
C SER A 115 0.21 1.38 -5.42
N GLU A 116 0.83 1.96 -4.39
CA GLU A 116 2.22 1.68 -4.00
C GLU A 116 2.35 1.63 -2.47
N GLY A 117 3.38 0.95 -1.98
CA GLY A 117 3.70 0.76 -0.57
C GLY A 117 3.35 -0.62 -0.02
N TYR A 118 2.59 -1.43 -0.77
CA TYR A 118 2.24 -2.79 -0.40
C TYR A 118 1.99 -3.71 -1.59
N TYR A 119 2.05 -5.02 -1.36
CA TYR A 119 1.63 -6.05 -2.31
C TYR A 119 1.08 -7.30 -1.60
N LYS A 120 0.32 -8.11 -2.32
CA LYS A 120 -0.17 -9.40 -1.79
C LYS A 120 0.93 -10.44 -1.95
N LYS A 121 1.13 -11.25 -0.91
CA LYS A 121 1.89 -12.49 -0.95
C LYS A 121 0.92 -13.67 -0.84
N PRO A 122 0.99 -14.67 -1.74
CA PRO A 122 0.15 -15.85 -1.63
C PRO A 122 0.66 -16.75 -0.49
N LYS A 123 -0.28 -17.40 0.21
CA LYS A 123 0.06 -18.52 1.10
C LYS A 123 -0.05 -19.81 0.30
N MET A 124 1.09 -20.44 0.03
CA MET A 124 1.10 -21.76 -0.60
C MET A 124 0.87 -22.83 0.46
N LYS A 125 -0.05 -23.76 0.18
CA LYS A 125 -0.29 -24.92 1.04
C LYS A 125 -0.38 -26.17 0.18
N PHE A 126 0.30 -27.23 0.62
CA PHE A 126 0.14 -28.54 0.03
C PHE A 126 -1.27 -29.07 0.32
N GLN A 127 -1.94 -29.57 -0.70
CA GLN A 127 -3.22 -30.25 -0.60
C GLN A 127 -3.06 -31.65 -1.17
N TYR A 128 -3.37 -32.66 -0.35
CA TYR A 128 -3.45 -34.04 -0.80
C TYR A 128 -4.54 -34.20 -1.85
N ASP A 129 -4.30 -35.02 -2.87
CA ASP A 129 -5.33 -35.35 -3.85
C ASP A 129 -6.40 -36.26 -3.24
N ASP A 130 -5.99 -37.20 -2.38
CA ASP A 130 -6.86 -38.01 -1.53
C ASP A 130 -6.28 -38.09 -0.10
N ASN A 131 -7.09 -37.78 0.91
CA ASN A 131 -6.68 -37.85 2.31
C ASN A 131 -6.55 -39.28 2.83
N ASN A 132 -7.23 -40.25 2.20
CA ASN A 132 -7.17 -41.67 2.60
C ASN A 132 -5.92 -42.37 2.07
N THR A 133 -5.38 -41.87 0.95
CA THR A 133 -4.16 -42.38 0.33
C THR A 133 -3.13 -41.26 0.19
N PRO A 134 -2.64 -40.69 1.32
CA PRO A 134 -1.90 -39.44 1.30
C PRO A 134 -0.48 -39.58 0.72
N ASN A 135 0.06 -40.80 0.66
CA ASN A 135 1.41 -41.08 0.19
C ASN A 135 1.38 -42.16 -0.90
N ASP A 136 2.29 -42.00 -1.86
CA ASP A 136 2.57 -42.97 -2.89
C ASP A 136 3.15 -44.25 -2.26
N PRO A 137 2.55 -45.43 -2.52
CA PRO A 137 2.93 -46.66 -1.83
C PRO A 137 4.30 -47.20 -2.26
N GLU A 138 4.83 -46.80 -3.42
CA GLU A 138 6.13 -47.24 -3.91
C GLU A 138 7.27 -46.33 -3.44
N THR A 139 7.02 -45.02 -3.40
CA THR A 139 8.05 -44.01 -3.13
C THR A 139 7.94 -43.39 -1.74
N GLY A 140 6.82 -43.59 -1.03
CA GLY A 140 6.52 -43.00 0.27
C GLY A 140 6.31 -41.48 0.26
N LYS A 141 6.32 -40.84 -0.92
CA LYS A 141 6.17 -39.38 -1.06
C LYS A 141 4.70 -38.97 -1.01
N PRO A 142 4.37 -37.79 -0.46
CA PRO A 142 2.98 -37.32 -0.42
C PRO A 142 2.42 -37.09 -1.82
N ILE A 143 1.21 -37.58 -2.09
CA ILE A 143 0.48 -37.39 -3.34
C ILE A 143 -0.42 -36.16 -3.21
N GLY A 144 -0.18 -35.18 -4.07
CA GLY A 144 -0.96 -33.95 -4.08
C GLY A 144 -0.23 -32.81 -4.77
N LYS A 145 -0.75 -31.61 -4.57
CA LYS A 145 -0.19 -30.40 -5.16
C LYS A 145 -0.30 -29.20 -4.24
N HIS A 146 0.66 -28.29 -4.37
CA HIS A 146 0.54 -26.98 -3.76
C HIS A 146 -0.55 -26.18 -4.44
N LYS A 147 -1.34 -25.46 -3.64
CA LYS A 147 -2.29 -24.46 -4.12
C LYS A 147 -2.18 -23.19 -3.29
N VAL A 148 -2.62 -22.09 -3.87
CA VAL A 148 -2.78 -20.82 -3.16
C VAL A 148 -3.98 -20.95 -2.21
N GLN A 149 -3.75 -20.83 -0.91
CA GLN A 149 -4.80 -20.81 0.12
C GLN A 149 -4.70 -19.54 0.97
N GLY A 150 -5.31 -18.47 0.47
CA GLY A 150 -5.31 -17.16 1.11
C GLY A 150 -4.05 -16.34 0.83
N VAL A 151 -3.99 -15.16 1.43
CA VAL A 151 -2.95 -14.15 1.17
C VAL A 151 -2.48 -13.48 2.46
N THR A 152 -1.31 -12.88 2.44
CA THR A 152 -0.90 -11.83 3.38
C THR A 152 -0.55 -10.56 2.61
N PHE A 153 -0.50 -9.43 3.31
CA PHE A 153 -0.05 -8.17 2.74
C PHE A 153 1.37 -7.85 3.23
N GLU A 154 2.29 -7.68 2.29
CA GLU A 154 3.62 -7.16 2.58
C GLU A 154 3.63 -5.66 2.35
N HIS A 155 4.18 -4.90 3.29
CA HIS A 155 4.44 -3.47 3.14
C HIS A 155 5.93 -3.23 3.03
N TYR A 156 6.35 -2.34 2.13
CA TYR A 156 7.77 -2.13 1.83
C TYR A 156 8.23 -0.67 1.91
N ILE A 157 7.33 0.27 2.21
CA ILE A 157 7.70 1.65 2.52
C ILE A 157 7.58 1.81 4.03
N GLU A 158 8.72 1.73 4.71
CA GLU A 158 8.82 1.94 6.16
C GLU A 158 9.12 3.41 6.45
N LEU A 159 8.38 3.98 7.39
CA LEU A 159 8.60 5.33 7.88
C LEU A 159 9.54 5.34 9.09
N PRO A 160 10.32 6.42 9.28
CA PRO A 160 11.03 6.66 10.53
C PRO A 160 10.04 6.73 11.72
N ALA A 161 10.01 5.67 12.55
CA ALA A 161 8.99 5.54 13.59
C ALA A 161 9.10 6.61 14.70
N ASN A 162 10.34 6.96 15.08
CA ASN A 162 10.63 7.76 16.28
C ASN A 162 11.11 9.20 15.99
N ASN A 163 11.08 9.64 14.74
CA ASN A 163 11.54 10.98 14.37
C ASN A 163 10.50 11.67 13.49
N ALA A 164 9.70 12.57 14.09
CA ALA A 164 8.66 13.32 13.39
C ALA A 164 9.23 14.15 12.22
N LYS A 165 10.38 14.79 12.42
CA LYS A 165 11.03 15.62 11.40
C LYS A 165 11.48 14.81 10.18
N GLU A 166 12.10 13.65 10.41
CA GLU A 166 12.52 12.75 9.33
C GLU A 166 11.33 12.11 8.62
N ARG A 167 10.29 11.70 9.37
CA ARG A 167 9.05 11.16 8.80
C ARG A 167 8.36 12.18 7.92
N ARG A 168 8.18 13.42 8.40
CA ARG A 168 7.62 14.52 7.62
C ARG A 168 8.42 14.74 6.34
N LYS A 169 9.74 14.90 6.47
CA LYS A 169 10.63 15.10 5.31
C LYS A 169 10.48 13.96 4.30
N PHE A 170 10.43 12.71 4.75
CA PHE A 170 10.24 11.56 3.87
C PHE A 170 8.94 11.66 3.05
N ILE A 171 7.83 12.02 3.68
CA ILE A 171 6.53 12.12 3.00
C ILE A 171 6.50 13.35 2.07
N GLU A 172 7.10 14.48 2.49
CA GLU A 172 7.25 15.67 1.64
C GLU A 172 8.12 15.37 0.40
N ASP A 173 9.25 14.68 0.58
CA ASP A 173 10.12 14.23 -0.52
C ASP A 173 9.40 13.26 -1.48
N LEU A 174 8.49 12.43 -0.96
CA LEU A 174 7.63 11.57 -1.79
C LEU A 174 6.64 12.39 -2.63
N ILE A 175 5.96 13.37 -2.01
CA ILE A 175 5.00 14.25 -2.68
C ILE A 175 5.70 15.11 -3.74
N ALA A 176 6.89 15.64 -3.44
CA ALA A 176 7.68 16.45 -4.37
C ALA A 176 8.04 15.71 -5.67
N LYS A 177 8.17 14.37 -5.61
CA LYS A 177 8.41 13.51 -6.78
C LYS A 177 7.15 13.23 -7.62
N CYS A 178 5.98 13.69 -7.18
CA CYS A 178 4.69 13.44 -7.83
C CYS A 178 4.00 14.77 -8.21
N PRO A 179 4.47 15.46 -9.28
CA PRO A 179 3.95 16.77 -9.68
C PRO A 179 2.42 16.76 -9.88
N GLY A 180 1.74 17.70 -9.23
CA GLY A 180 0.28 17.78 -9.21
C GLY A 180 -0.37 17.13 -7.97
N THR A 181 0.43 16.57 -7.08
CA THR A 181 0.00 16.20 -5.72
C THR A 181 0.10 17.43 -4.82
N PHE A 182 -1.01 17.83 -4.19
CA PHE A 182 -1.07 18.99 -3.30
C PHE A 182 -1.46 18.58 -1.89
N ILE A 183 -0.71 19.03 -0.89
CA ILE A 183 -0.93 18.70 0.53
C ILE A 183 -2.29 19.21 0.98
N GLU A 184 -2.69 20.39 0.53
CA GLU A 184 -3.96 21.03 0.85
C GLU A 184 -5.14 20.20 0.35
N VAL A 185 -5.00 19.58 -0.83
CA VAL A 185 -6.00 18.66 -1.39
C VAL A 185 -6.06 17.36 -0.59
N LEU A 186 -4.91 16.80 -0.22
CA LEU A 186 -4.86 15.58 0.57
C LEU A 186 -5.47 15.77 1.97
N ALA A 187 -5.07 16.84 2.66
CA ALA A 187 -5.54 17.17 4.00
C ALA A 187 -7.00 17.66 3.99
N GLY A 188 -7.33 18.62 3.12
CA GLY A 188 -8.68 19.20 3.02
C GLY A 188 -9.71 18.24 2.43
N GLY A 189 -9.29 17.31 1.57
CA GLY A 189 -10.14 16.30 0.94
C GLY A 189 -10.40 15.04 1.76
N ASN A 190 -9.94 14.97 3.02
CA ASN A 190 -10.04 13.76 3.85
C ASN A 190 -9.32 12.54 3.24
N HIS A 191 -8.18 12.75 2.57
CA HIS A 191 -7.40 11.71 1.90
C HIS A 191 -6.13 11.27 2.64
N LEU A 192 -5.96 11.73 3.88
CA LEU A 192 -4.97 11.23 4.83
C LEU A 192 -5.63 10.20 5.74
N TYR A 193 -5.12 8.97 5.74
CA TYR A 193 -5.73 7.84 6.42
C TYR A 193 -4.77 7.23 7.43
N TYR A 194 -5.28 6.93 8.62
CA TYR A 194 -4.67 5.94 9.49
C TYR A 194 -5.50 4.64 9.41
N ARG A 195 -4.82 3.50 9.39
CA ARG A 195 -5.46 2.18 9.41
C ARG A 195 -5.03 1.38 10.62
N THR A 196 -6.03 0.80 11.28
CA THR A 196 -5.78 -0.12 12.40
C THR A 196 -5.13 -1.42 11.89
N PRO A 197 -4.22 -2.02 12.68
CA PRO A 197 -3.59 -3.27 12.30
C PRO A 197 -4.61 -4.40 12.10
N ALA A 198 -4.49 -5.12 10.99
CA ALA A 198 -5.19 -6.39 10.76
C ALA A 198 -4.25 -7.58 10.98
N LYS A 199 -4.80 -8.77 11.31
CA LYS A 199 -4.00 -9.98 11.59
C LYS A 199 -3.13 -10.42 10.40
N ASP A 200 -3.61 -10.19 9.19
CA ASP A 200 -2.95 -10.50 7.92
C ASP A 200 -2.25 -9.28 7.30
N ASN A 201 -2.12 -8.20 8.09
CA ASN A 201 -1.64 -6.88 7.67
C ASN A 201 -2.46 -6.27 6.52
N SER A 202 -3.69 -6.75 6.26
CA SER A 202 -4.56 -6.18 5.21
C SER A 202 -5.05 -4.77 5.53
N HIS A 203 -5.64 -4.14 4.52
CA HIS A 203 -6.22 -2.81 4.63
C HIS A 203 -7.71 -2.82 5.01
N TYR A 204 -8.30 -3.98 5.29
CA TYR A 204 -9.73 -4.10 5.64
C TYR A 204 -10.06 -3.63 7.07
N GLY A 205 -9.07 -3.19 7.85
CA GLY A 205 -9.28 -2.58 9.16
C GLY A 205 -10.10 -1.29 9.11
N THR A 206 -10.53 -0.82 10.29
CA THR A 206 -11.22 0.46 10.41
C THR A 206 -10.32 1.58 9.88
N ARG A 207 -10.85 2.37 8.94
CA ARG A 207 -10.21 3.58 8.41
C ARG A 207 -10.88 4.80 9.01
N GLN A 208 -10.09 5.77 9.43
CA GLN A 208 -10.59 7.11 9.73
C GLN A 208 -9.88 8.12 8.84
N THR A 209 -10.57 9.20 8.52
CA THR A 209 -10.09 10.29 7.67
C THR A 209 -10.03 11.61 8.41
N GLY A 210 -9.51 12.63 7.73
CA GLY A 210 -9.57 14.02 8.16
C GLY A 210 -8.48 14.44 9.13
N TYR A 211 -7.41 13.65 9.23
CA TYR A 211 -6.20 14.10 9.91
C TYR A 211 -5.71 15.38 9.24
N SER A 212 -5.32 16.38 10.03
CA SER A 212 -4.54 17.49 9.47
C SER A 212 -3.18 16.96 8.99
N TRP A 213 -2.52 17.72 8.11
CA TRP A 213 -1.18 17.35 7.65
C TRP A 213 -0.20 17.16 8.80
N ASP A 214 -0.25 18.05 9.80
CA ASP A 214 0.63 17.98 10.97
C ASP A 214 0.33 16.78 11.86
N GLN A 215 -0.96 16.49 12.09
CA GLN A 215 -1.35 15.27 12.80
C GLN A 215 -0.83 14.04 12.07
N PHE A 216 -0.99 13.98 10.74
CA PHE A 216 -0.58 12.85 9.93
C PHE A 216 0.94 12.67 9.84
N CYS A 217 1.73 13.74 9.81
CA CYS A 217 3.19 13.65 9.68
C CYS A 217 3.90 13.51 11.02
N ASP A 218 3.45 14.24 12.04
CA ASP A 218 4.24 14.42 13.25
C ASP A 218 3.84 13.46 14.37
N SER A 219 2.59 12.98 14.35
CA SER A 219 2.11 12.02 15.36
C SER A 219 2.74 10.64 15.18
N ASP A 220 2.99 9.96 16.29
CA ASP A 220 3.29 8.52 16.24
C ASP A 220 2.02 7.70 16.00
N LEU A 221 2.19 6.39 15.77
CA LEU A 221 1.09 5.48 15.51
C LEU A 221 0.07 5.41 16.66
N LYS A 222 0.51 5.56 17.91
CA LYS A 222 -0.36 5.48 19.09
C LYS A 222 -1.28 6.69 19.15
N THR A 223 -0.72 7.89 18.96
CA THR A 223 -1.50 9.14 18.87
C THR A 223 -2.49 9.11 17.70
N LEU A 224 -2.08 8.60 16.52
CA LEU A 224 -3.00 8.44 15.39
C LEU A 224 -4.15 7.47 15.69
N GLU A 225 -3.88 6.38 16.40
CA GLU A 225 -4.89 5.40 16.83
C GLU A 225 -5.86 5.99 17.86
N GLU A 226 -5.36 6.79 18.80
CA GLU A 226 -6.18 7.50 19.78
C GLU A 226 -7.10 8.52 19.08
N LEU A 227 -6.55 9.33 18.18
CA LEU A 227 -7.32 10.27 17.36
C LEU A 227 -8.41 9.56 16.53
N GLN A 228 -8.12 8.38 15.98
CA GLN A 228 -9.11 7.54 15.29
C GLN A 228 -10.27 7.15 16.22
N LYS A 229 -9.97 6.71 17.45
CA LYS A 229 -10.98 6.27 18.42
C LYS A 229 -11.89 7.42 18.88
N ILE A 230 -11.36 8.64 18.99
CA ILE A 230 -12.13 9.84 19.36
C ILE A 230 -13.14 10.17 18.25
N ARG A 231 -12.68 10.19 16.99
CA ARG A 231 -13.50 10.59 15.84
C ARG A 231 -14.51 9.53 15.42
N GLY A 232 -14.26 8.26 15.75
CA GLY A 232 -15.16 7.14 15.48
C GLY A 232 -16.33 6.98 16.47
N ARG A 233 -16.45 7.83 17.52
CA ARG A 233 -17.55 7.75 18.49
C ARG A 233 -18.57 8.87 18.29
N PRO A 234 -19.87 8.57 18.10
CA PRO A 234 -20.93 9.59 18.04
C PRO A 234 -21.15 10.37 19.36
N GLN A 235 -20.59 9.90 20.48
CA GLN A 235 -20.82 10.44 21.83
C GLN A 235 -19.54 10.66 22.66
N GLY A 236 -18.36 10.71 22.02
CA GLY A 236 -17.13 11.03 22.73
C GLY A 236 -17.01 12.53 23.01
N THR A 237 -16.42 12.92 24.14
CA THR A 237 -16.16 14.33 24.50
C THR A 237 -15.24 15.06 23.51
N GLY A 238 -14.63 14.36 22.56
CA GLY A 238 -13.69 14.93 21.60
C GLY A 238 -12.27 15.14 22.16
N LEU A 239 -11.94 14.54 23.31
CA LEU A 239 -10.71 14.81 24.06
C LEU A 239 -9.78 13.58 24.14
N TYR A 240 -8.45 13.79 24.15
CA TYR A 240 -7.43 12.77 24.46
C TYR A 240 -6.27 13.32 25.29
N LYS A 241 -5.47 12.44 25.91
CA LYS A 241 -4.21 12.84 26.55
C LYS A 241 -3.04 12.61 25.60
N ASP A 242 -2.17 13.60 25.44
CA ASP A 242 -0.94 13.45 24.67
C ASP A 242 0.13 12.64 25.44
N LYS A 243 1.31 12.52 24.83
CA LYS A 243 2.43 11.74 25.38
C LYS A 243 2.96 12.31 26.70
N ASP A 244 2.76 13.60 26.92
CA ASP A 244 3.17 14.35 28.11
C ASP A 244 2.05 14.38 29.16
N GLY A 245 0.92 13.72 28.89
CA GLY A 245 -0.23 13.62 29.79
C GLY A 245 -1.22 14.78 29.71
N ASN A 246 -1.01 15.74 28.80
CA ASN A 246 -1.85 16.92 28.64
C ASN A 246 -3.13 16.59 27.88
N LEU A 247 -4.26 17.16 28.32
CA LEU A 247 -5.55 16.98 27.66
C LEU A 247 -5.64 17.85 26.40
N ARG A 248 -6.03 17.26 25.27
CA ARG A 248 -6.17 17.91 23.97
C ARG A 248 -7.50 17.62 23.30
N ASP A 249 -7.99 18.54 22.48
CA ASP A 249 -9.18 18.34 21.64
C ASP A 249 -8.86 17.54 20.35
N LYS A 250 -9.89 17.20 19.57
CA LYS A 250 -9.80 16.44 18.30
C LYS A 250 -8.91 17.07 17.22
N ASP A 251 -8.60 18.36 17.37
CA ASP A 251 -7.79 19.16 16.46
C ASP A 251 -6.35 19.28 16.99
N GLY A 252 -6.09 18.83 18.22
CA GLY A 252 -4.79 18.80 18.87
C GLY A 252 -4.50 20.01 19.76
N ASN A 253 -5.49 20.87 19.99
CA ASN A 253 -5.33 22.05 20.84
C ASN A 253 -5.33 21.64 22.31
N LEU A 254 -4.48 22.30 23.11
CA LEU A 254 -4.43 22.08 24.55
C LEU A 254 -5.74 22.54 25.20
N VAL A 255 -6.37 21.65 25.98
CA VAL A 255 -7.53 21.98 26.79
C VAL A 255 -7.05 22.36 28.17
N ILE A 256 -6.91 23.67 28.39
CA ILE A 256 -6.55 24.23 29.69
C ILE A 256 -7.83 24.24 30.53
N ALA A 257 -7.85 23.43 31.59
CA ALA A 257 -8.87 23.57 32.63
C ALA A 257 -8.67 24.94 33.29
N LYS A 258 -9.67 25.82 33.17
CA LYS A 258 -9.76 27.05 33.96
C LYS A 258 -10.20 26.72 35.38
#